data_AF-A0A9W6G6J4-F1
#
_entry.id   AF-A0A9W6G6J4-F1
#
_cell.length_a   1.000
_cell.length_b   1.000
_cell.length_c   1.000
_cell.angle_alpha   90.00
_cell.angle_beta   90.00
_cell.angle_gamma   90.00
#
_symmetry.space_group_name_H-M   'P 1'
#
loop_
_entity.id
_entity.type
_entity.pdbx_description
1 polymer ?
#
loop_
_entity_poly.entity_id
_entity_poly.type
_entity_poly.pdbx_seq_one_letter_code
_entity_poly.pdbx_strand_id
1 'polypeptide(L)'
;MIVAATALAVASAAVAVPMALANTASAQVACTGAAWQSSAVYVGGDQVSHAGREYRAKWWTTGETPGTTGQWGVWQDLGACDGGEPTTPPTTGEPTEQPTGGPGQGDNLLTGYWHNFDNGSGVMELGEVPASYDIIAVAFAESTTTPGQVDFALDSSLTNAGYTEAEFKADITTIKAQGRDVIISVGGERGTVTVNNATTAAAFASSIVGLMNEYGFNGVDIDLEHGINPGPMETALRSISASKPGFTYTMAPQTIDFQSAQGSYAQLAINTKDILTIVNMQYYNSGSMLGCDGQVYAQGDIDFLTGLACIQLKAGLDPSQVGLGLPAVPSAAGSGYVNPTMVNDAIRCLETRQGCGDFVPDQAYPGIGGAMTWSINWDATNNYHFANTVG
;
A
#
# COMPACT_ATOMS: atom_id res chain seq x y z
N MET A 1 -46.21 93.23 10.68
CA MET A 1 -45.63 92.96 12.01
C MET A 1 -44.61 91.84 11.84
N ILE A 2 -43.33 92.13 12.14
CA ILE A 2 -42.31 91.22 12.70
C ILE A 2 -41.87 90.02 11.82
N VAL A 3 -40.61 89.65 11.61
CA VAL A 3 -39.24 90.19 11.77
C VAL A 3 -38.38 89.24 10.89
N ALA A 4 -37.35 89.77 10.23
CA ALA A 4 -36.32 89.00 9.54
C ALA A 4 -35.30 88.43 10.53
N ALA A 5 -34.83 87.19 10.34
CA ALA A 5 -33.60 86.71 10.97
C ALA A 5 -32.93 85.64 10.09
N THR A 6 -31.90 86.08 9.36
CA THR A 6 -30.84 85.26 8.76
C THR A 6 -29.97 84.67 9.87
N ALA A 7 -29.85 83.35 9.93
CA ALA A 7 -28.92 82.68 10.83
C ALA A 7 -27.52 82.60 10.17
N LEU A 8 -26.56 83.23 10.83
CA LEU A 8 -25.13 83.26 10.49
C LEU A 8 -24.45 82.02 11.08
N ALA A 9 -23.74 81.26 10.26
CA ALA A 9 -22.93 80.14 10.72
C ALA A 9 -21.68 80.64 11.46
N VAL A 10 -21.46 80.16 12.69
CA VAL A 10 -20.22 80.35 13.45
C VAL A 10 -19.55 78.97 13.56
N ALA A 11 -18.41 78.83 12.89
CA ALA A 11 -17.53 77.67 13.02
C ALA A 11 -16.58 77.89 14.21
N SER A 12 -16.78 77.13 15.28
CA SER A 12 -15.87 77.05 16.43
C SER A 12 -14.99 75.82 16.27
N ALA A 13 -13.69 76.01 16.07
CA ALA A 13 -12.71 74.93 16.03
C ALA A 13 -12.45 74.40 17.44
N ALA A 14 -12.91 73.18 17.73
CA ALA A 14 -12.53 72.45 18.94
C ALA A 14 -11.20 71.74 18.69
N VAL A 15 -10.16 72.13 19.42
CA VAL A 15 -8.89 71.39 19.50
C VAL A 15 -9.11 70.19 20.42
N ALA A 16 -9.30 69.01 19.83
CA ALA A 16 -9.24 67.76 20.56
C ALA A 16 -7.80 67.26 20.59
N VAL A 17 -7.19 67.25 21.77
CA VAL A 17 -5.91 66.57 22.04
C VAL A 17 -6.21 65.07 22.04
N PRO A 18 -5.64 64.26 21.12
CA PRO A 18 -5.87 62.83 21.16
C PRO A 18 -5.17 62.25 22.39
N MET A 19 -5.96 61.73 23.34
CA MET A 19 -5.48 60.71 24.27
C MET A 19 -5.08 59.50 23.42
N ALA A 20 -3.79 59.25 23.29
CA ALA A 20 -3.29 58.00 22.76
C ALA A 20 -3.68 56.88 23.74
N LEU A 21 -4.76 56.16 23.42
CA LEU A 21 -4.90 54.79 23.88
C LEU A 21 -3.70 54.03 23.30
N ALA A 22 -2.73 53.71 24.14
CA ALA A 22 -1.73 52.73 23.81
C ALA A 22 -2.47 51.39 23.64
N ASN A 23 -2.94 51.12 22.42
CA ASN A 23 -3.16 49.76 22.01
C ASN A 23 -1.79 49.08 22.12
N THR A 24 -1.60 48.26 23.13
CA THR A 24 -0.59 47.20 23.06
C THR A 24 -1.04 46.28 21.94
N ALA A 25 -0.70 46.64 20.71
CA ALA A 25 -0.64 45.70 19.62
C ALA A 25 0.42 44.69 20.03
N SER A 26 -0.02 43.52 20.50
CA SER A 26 0.83 42.34 20.50
C SER A 26 1.37 42.22 19.08
N ALA A 27 2.67 42.43 18.90
CA ALA A 27 3.32 42.14 17.63
C ALA A 27 3.09 40.66 17.35
N GLN A 28 2.16 40.37 16.44
CA GLN A 28 1.86 39.00 16.05
C GLN A 28 3.08 38.51 15.28
N VAL A 29 3.80 37.56 15.88
CA VAL A 29 5.01 36.96 15.29
C VAL A 29 4.62 36.36 13.94
N ALA A 30 5.22 36.87 12.86
CA ALA A 30 4.90 36.47 11.50
C ALA A 30 5.71 35.22 11.10
N CYS A 31 5.02 34.22 10.55
CA CYS A 31 5.62 33.00 10.02
C CYS A 31 6.50 33.30 8.80
N THR A 32 7.59 32.54 8.64
CA THR A 32 8.54 32.69 7.54
C THR A 32 8.08 32.00 6.25
N GLY A 33 7.37 30.88 6.34
CA GLY A 33 6.76 30.17 5.20
C GLY A 33 5.56 30.91 4.60
N ALA A 34 5.44 30.83 3.26
CA ALA A 34 4.31 31.41 2.52
C ALA A 34 2.97 30.83 2.99
N ALA A 35 1.88 31.62 2.94
CA ALA A 35 0.57 31.13 3.33
C ALA A 35 0.13 29.95 2.45
N TRP A 36 -0.34 28.87 3.08
CA TRP A 36 -0.85 27.69 2.36
C TRP A 36 -2.03 28.05 1.47
N GLN A 37 -2.05 27.49 0.27
CA GLN A 37 -3.08 27.65 -0.75
C GLN A 37 -3.54 26.25 -1.19
N SER A 38 -4.85 26.01 -1.15
CA SER A 38 -5.43 24.71 -1.46
C SER A 38 -5.19 24.26 -2.90
N SER A 39 -4.99 25.19 -3.85
CA SER A 39 -4.72 24.86 -5.25
C SER A 39 -3.23 24.82 -5.59
N ALA A 40 -2.35 25.14 -4.63
CA ALA A 40 -0.92 25.09 -4.85
C ALA A 40 -0.40 23.67 -4.65
N VAL A 41 0.68 23.37 -5.37
CA VAL A 41 1.43 22.13 -5.25
C VAL A 41 2.61 22.37 -4.31
N TYR A 42 2.82 21.46 -3.37
CA TYR A 42 3.93 21.48 -2.43
C TYR A 42 4.71 20.18 -2.52
N VAL A 43 6.03 20.23 -2.56
CA VAL A 43 6.91 19.06 -2.61
C VAL A 43 7.56 18.79 -1.25
N GLY A 44 8.13 17.60 -1.04
CA GLY A 44 8.81 17.26 0.20
C GLY A 44 9.89 18.28 0.55
N GLY A 45 9.76 18.92 1.72
CA GLY A 45 10.64 20.00 2.19
C GLY A 45 10.00 21.39 2.13
N ASP A 46 8.97 21.61 1.31
CA ASP A 46 8.31 22.91 1.18
C ASP A 46 7.66 23.34 2.49
N GLN A 47 7.83 24.61 2.86
CA GLN A 47 7.30 25.15 4.11
C GLN A 47 6.19 26.17 3.85
N VAL A 48 5.07 25.99 4.55
CA VAL A 48 3.91 26.86 4.47
C VAL A 48 3.46 27.29 5.85
N SER A 49 2.78 28.43 5.93
CA SER A 49 2.08 28.85 7.13
C SER A 49 0.57 28.61 7.01
N HIS A 50 -0.01 28.04 8.06
CA HIS A 50 -1.46 27.83 8.17
C HIS A 50 -1.88 27.95 9.64
N ALA A 51 -2.97 28.67 9.92
CA ALA A 51 -3.52 28.84 11.28
C ALA A 51 -2.52 29.28 12.37
N GLY A 52 -1.51 30.09 12.02
CA GLY A 52 -0.51 30.63 12.97
C GLY A 52 0.62 29.65 13.33
N ARG A 53 0.80 28.59 12.54
CA ARG A 53 1.83 27.57 12.69
C ARG A 53 2.55 27.35 11.36
N GLU A 54 3.76 26.83 11.43
CA GLU A 54 4.57 26.51 10.26
C GLU A 54 4.56 25.00 10.03
N TYR A 55 4.43 24.61 8.76
CA TYR A 55 4.32 23.22 8.36
C TYR A 55 5.28 22.93 7.23
N ARG A 56 5.94 21.77 7.29
CA ARG A 56 6.75 21.24 6.18
C ARG A 56 5.98 20.13 5.49
N ALA A 57 5.82 20.23 4.18
CA ALA A 57 5.34 19.11 3.37
C ALA A 57 6.36 17.97 3.51
N LYS A 58 5.90 16.80 3.98
CA LYS A 58 6.76 15.62 4.12
C LYS A 58 7.03 14.95 2.79
N TRP A 59 6.08 15.09 1.87
CA TRP A 59 6.10 14.62 0.49
C TRP A 59 5.19 15.51 -0.35
N TRP A 60 5.08 15.19 -1.64
CA TRP A 60 4.26 15.95 -2.56
C TRP A 60 2.78 15.99 -2.14
N THR A 61 2.13 17.15 -2.14
CA THR A 61 0.75 17.37 -1.68
C THR A 61 0.08 18.54 -2.40
N THR A 62 -1.25 18.48 -2.61
CA THR A 62 -2.08 19.59 -3.10
C THR A 62 -3.50 19.46 -2.57
N GLY A 63 -4.04 20.55 -2.00
CA GLY A 63 -5.40 20.55 -1.44
C GLY A 63 -5.54 20.01 -0.03
N GLU A 64 -4.58 19.23 0.49
CA GLU A 64 -4.60 18.79 1.87
C GLU A 64 -4.26 19.94 2.84
N THR A 65 -5.18 20.25 3.74
CA THR A 65 -5.05 21.38 4.68
C THR A 65 -4.09 21.04 5.84
N PRO A 66 -3.03 21.85 6.10
CA PRO A 66 -2.12 21.63 7.21
C PRO A 66 -2.82 21.61 8.58
N GLY A 67 -2.41 20.69 9.45
CA GLY A 67 -2.93 20.56 10.82
C GLY A 67 -4.19 19.72 11.00
N THR A 68 -4.75 19.13 9.93
CA THR A 68 -6.03 18.38 10.00
C THR A 68 -5.88 16.87 10.22
N THR A 69 -4.71 16.31 9.91
CA THR A 69 -4.45 14.85 9.86
C THR A 69 -3.44 14.37 10.91
N GLY A 70 -3.06 15.23 11.86
CA GLY A 70 -2.07 14.92 12.90
C GLY A 70 -0.69 14.55 12.35
N GLN A 71 0.14 13.88 13.17
CA GLN A 71 1.52 13.54 12.79
C GLN A 71 1.65 12.52 11.65
N TRP A 72 0.55 11.91 11.20
CA TRP A 72 0.52 10.88 10.16
C TRP A 72 0.17 11.42 8.77
N GLY A 73 -0.25 12.69 8.68
CA GLY A 73 -0.54 13.29 7.38
C GLY A 73 0.63 13.99 6.72
N VAL A 74 0.30 14.60 5.58
CA VAL A 74 1.24 15.18 4.61
C VAL A 74 2.07 16.35 5.15
N TRP A 75 1.54 17.04 6.17
CA TRP A 75 2.19 18.18 6.79
C TRP A 75 2.85 17.79 8.11
N GLN A 76 4.17 17.95 8.20
CA GLN A 76 4.89 17.96 9.46
C GLN A 76 4.70 19.32 10.14
N ASP A 77 4.13 19.34 11.34
CA ASP A 77 4.05 20.54 12.17
C ASP A 77 5.45 20.91 12.67
N LEU A 78 5.94 22.09 12.29
CA LEU A 78 7.24 22.61 12.72
C LEU A 78 7.15 23.47 13.99
N GLY A 79 5.94 23.69 14.52
CA GLY A 79 5.71 24.47 15.72
C GLY A 79 4.88 25.73 15.46
N ALA A 80 4.68 26.47 16.55
CA ALA A 80 4.29 27.87 16.41
C ALA A 80 5.43 28.61 15.71
N CYS A 81 5.14 29.66 14.96
CA CYS A 81 6.15 30.34 14.16
C CYS A 81 7.26 30.95 15.04
N ASP A 82 8.35 30.21 15.25
CA ASP A 82 9.53 30.57 16.08
C ASP A 82 10.92 30.24 15.46
N GLY A 83 10.99 29.57 14.29
CA GLY A 83 12.03 29.72 13.24
C GLY A 83 13.29 28.82 13.25
N GLY A 84 13.27 27.63 12.60
CA GLY A 84 14.48 26.82 12.34
C GLY A 84 14.45 25.84 11.13
N GLU A 85 15.47 25.85 10.26
CA GLU A 85 15.59 25.14 8.95
C GLU A 85 16.42 23.81 8.93
N PRO A 86 16.21 22.91 7.92
CA PRO A 86 17.33 22.43 7.03
C PRO A 86 16.99 21.96 5.56
N THR A 87 18.04 21.54 4.79
CA THR A 87 18.30 21.53 3.30
C THR A 87 18.26 20.17 2.49
N THR A 88 18.36 20.21 1.13
CA THR A 88 18.05 19.22 0.02
C THR A 88 19.21 18.43 -0.69
N PRO A 89 18.93 17.35 -1.51
CA PRO A 89 19.87 16.69 -2.47
C PRO A 89 19.35 16.40 -3.95
N PRO A 90 20.21 15.98 -4.95
CA PRO A 90 19.86 15.82 -6.40
C PRO A 90 19.93 14.39 -7.07
N THR A 91 19.56 14.33 -8.36
CA THR A 91 19.06 13.22 -9.27
C THR A 91 20.10 12.40 -10.12
N THR A 92 19.70 11.25 -10.73
CA THR A 92 20.46 10.45 -11.76
C THR A 92 19.51 9.73 -12.78
N GLY A 93 20.00 9.41 -14.00
CA GLY A 93 19.24 8.89 -15.17
C GLY A 93 19.37 7.38 -15.52
N GLU A 94 18.67 6.98 -16.60
CA GLU A 94 18.18 5.64 -17.02
C GLU A 94 19.02 4.95 -18.15
N PRO A 95 18.93 3.60 -18.33
CA PRO A 95 18.55 3.04 -19.65
C PRO A 95 17.77 1.67 -19.69
N THR A 96 17.19 1.40 -20.87
CA THR A 96 16.24 0.34 -21.35
C THR A 96 16.83 -0.98 -21.91
N GLU A 97 16.08 -2.10 -21.86
CA GLU A 97 15.73 -3.01 -22.99
C GLU A 97 14.71 -4.13 -22.63
N GLN A 98 13.96 -4.65 -23.63
CA GLN A 98 12.74 -5.50 -23.58
C GLN A 98 12.98 -6.94 -24.08
N PRO A 99 12.17 -7.96 -23.67
CA PRO A 99 11.89 -9.14 -24.49
C PRO A 99 10.38 -9.42 -24.77
N THR A 100 10.16 -10.24 -25.81
CA THR A 100 8.90 -10.55 -26.51
C THR A 100 8.28 -11.90 -26.13
N GLY A 101 6.95 -11.96 -25.95
CA GLY A 101 6.11 -13.17 -25.91
C GLY A 101 4.66 -12.85 -26.32
N GLY A 102 3.94 -13.78 -26.96
CA GLY A 102 2.59 -13.55 -27.53
C GLY A 102 1.42 -13.80 -26.54
N PRO A 103 0.17 -13.42 -26.89
CA PRO A 103 -0.97 -13.37 -25.96
C PRO A 103 -1.63 -14.70 -25.60
N GLY A 104 -1.84 -14.90 -24.29
CA GLY A 104 -2.82 -15.82 -23.70
C GLY A 104 -2.32 -17.25 -23.45
N GLN A 105 -1.60 -17.48 -22.34
CA GLN A 105 -1.36 -18.83 -21.81
C GLN A 105 -0.80 -18.87 -20.36
N GLY A 106 -1.03 -17.84 -19.55
CA GLY A 106 -0.86 -17.93 -18.10
C GLY A 106 -2.20 -18.25 -17.46
N ASP A 107 -2.25 -19.17 -16.51
CA ASP A 107 -3.41 -19.35 -15.65
C ASP A 107 -3.56 -18.04 -14.85
N ASN A 108 -4.62 -17.25 -15.08
CA ASN A 108 -4.88 -16.02 -14.32
C ASN A 108 -5.08 -16.41 -12.85
N LEU A 109 -4.05 -16.22 -12.02
CA LEU A 109 -4.08 -16.64 -10.62
C LEU A 109 -4.95 -15.68 -9.82
N LEU A 110 -5.87 -16.24 -9.02
CA LEU A 110 -6.56 -15.51 -7.97
C LEU A 110 -5.99 -15.89 -6.60
N THR A 111 -5.23 -14.96 -6.01
CA THR A 111 -4.72 -15.09 -4.64
C THR A 111 -5.71 -14.49 -3.64
N GLY A 112 -6.01 -15.18 -2.55
CA GLY A 112 -6.86 -14.65 -1.48
C GLY A 112 -6.24 -14.84 -0.10
N TYR A 113 -6.30 -13.80 0.73
CA TYR A 113 -5.90 -13.91 2.14
C TYR A 113 -7.02 -14.56 2.96
N TRP A 114 -6.70 -15.61 3.71
CA TRP A 114 -7.61 -16.24 4.67
C TRP A 114 -7.22 -15.82 6.10
N HIS A 115 -8.19 -15.35 6.88
CA HIS A 115 -7.92 -14.86 8.22
C HIS A 115 -7.79 -16.01 9.23
N ASN A 116 -6.60 -16.14 9.83
CA ASN A 116 -6.39 -16.91 11.06
C ASN A 116 -6.76 -16.07 12.30
N PHE A 117 -7.85 -15.31 12.24
CA PHE A 117 -8.32 -14.43 13.31
C PHE A 117 -9.73 -13.90 12.97
N ASP A 118 -10.43 -13.32 13.95
CA ASP A 118 -11.68 -12.62 13.73
C ASP A 118 -11.50 -11.10 13.86
N ASN A 119 -11.76 -10.37 12.76
CA ASN A 119 -11.78 -8.92 12.71
C ASN A 119 -13.17 -8.34 12.40
N GLY A 120 -14.23 -9.14 12.52
CA GLY A 120 -15.61 -8.77 12.20
C GLY A 120 -16.07 -9.17 10.79
N SER A 121 -15.19 -9.73 9.96
CA SER A 121 -15.56 -10.39 8.69
C SER A 121 -16.04 -11.83 8.86
N GLY A 122 -16.00 -12.35 10.09
CA GLY A 122 -16.33 -13.73 10.42
C GLY A 122 -15.14 -14.68 10.28
N VAL A 123 -15.24 -15.82 10.94
CA VAL A 123 -14.31 -16.95 10.80
C VAL A 123 -14.88 -17.97 9.82
N MET A 124 -14.00 -18.73 9.16
CA MET A 124 -14.38 -19.84 8.27
C MET A 124 -13.32 -20.92 8.34
N GLU A 125 -13.71 -22.18 8.17
CA GLU A 125 -12.74 -23.27 8.00
C GLU A 125 -12.04 -23.13 6.64
N LEU A 126 -10.84 -23.71 6.51
CA LEU A 126 -10.06 -23.57 5.28
C LEU A 126 -10.72 -24.35 4.13
N GLY A 127 -11.36 -25.48 4.43
CA GLY A 127 -12.12 -26.28 3.47
C GLY A 127 -13.34 -25.58 2.86
N GLU A 128 -13.80 -24.46 3.44
CA GLU A 128 -14.90 -23.66 2.91
C GLU A 128 -14.47 -22.69 1.79
N VAL A 129 -13.15 -22.49 1.60
CA VAL A 129 -12.65 -21.53 0.62
C VAL A 129 -13.01 -21.97 -0.81
N PRO A 130 -13.72 -21.13 -1.59
CA PRO A 130 -14.14 -21.46 -2.96
C PRO A 130 -12.97 -21.87 -3.85
N ALA A 131 -13.22 -22.80 -4.77
CA ALA A 131 -12.22 -23.32 -5.71
C ALA A 131 -11.71 -22.28 -6.72
N SER A 132 -12.34 -21.11 -6.80
CA SER A 132 -11.90 -19.97 -7.61
C SER A 132 -10.60 -19.34 -7.13
N TYR A 133 -10.20 -19.54 -5.86
CA TYR A 133 -8.92 -19.05 -5.36
C TYR A 133 -7.81 -20.08 -5.60
N ASP A 134 -6.87 -19.79 -6.49
CA ASP A 134 -5.76 -20.68 -6.84
C ASP A 134 -4.69 -20.72 -5.74
N ILE A 135 -4.46 -19.58 -5.08
CA ILE A 135 -3.50 -19.45 -3.98
C ILE A 135 -4.23 -18.89 -2.75
N ILE A 136 -4.14 -19.62 -1.64
CA ILE A 136 -4.68 -19.21 -0.34
C ILE A 136 -3.52 -18.79 0.56
N ALA A 137 -3.43 -17.51 0.89
CA ALA A 137 -2.45 -16.97 1.81
C ALA A 137 -3.01 -16.95 3.25
N VAL A 138 -2.51 -17.84 4.11
CA VAL A 138 -2.93 -17.91 5.51
C VAL A 138 -2.33 -16.75 6.29
N ALA A 139 -3.18 -15.85 6.77
CA ALA A 139 -2.83 -14.60 7.42
C ALA A 139 -2.97 -14.73 8.95
N PHE A 140 -1.92 -14.72 9.76
CA PHE A 140 -0.49 -14.66 9.43
C PHE A 140 0.30 -15.60 10.35
N ALA A 141 1.54 -15.91 9.96
CA ALA A 141 2.55 -16.33 10.92
C ALA A 141 3.03 -15.13 11.75
N GLU A 142 3.34 -15.37 13.01
CA GLU A 142 3.73 -14.33 13.97
C GLU A 142 5.23 -14.41 14.31
N SER A 143 5.82 -13.28 14.66
CA SER A 143 7.20 -13.23 15.19
C SER A 143 7.30 -13.91 16.55
N THR A 144 8.36 -14.68 16.77
CA THR A 144 8.67 -15.22 18.11
C THR A 144 9.60 -14.28 18.89
N THR A 145 9.99 -14.71 20.11
CA THR A 145 11.03 -14.03 20.89
C THR A 145 12.44 -14.20 20.28
N THR A 146 12.63 -15.10 19.32
CA THR A 146 13.88 -15.30 18.61
C THR A 146 13.91 -14.42 17.35
N PRO A 147 14.86 -13.48 17.21
CA PRO A 147 14.92 -12.58 16.06
C PRO A 147 14.95 -13.33 14.71
N GLY A 148 14.08 -12.92 13.79
CA GLY A 148 13.92 -13.51 12.47
C GLY A 148 13.10 -14.79 12.43
N GLN A 149 12.83 -15.43 13.58
CA GLN A 149 11.99 -16.62 13.63
C GLN A 149 10.51 -16.25 13.57
N VAL A 150 9.74 -17.05 12.84
CA VAL A 150 8.27 -17.03 12.86
C VAL A 150 7.70 -18.33 13.40
N ASP A 151 6.45 -18.27 13.85
CA ASP A 151 5.66 -19.42 14.24
C ASP A 151 4.20 -19.23 13.83
N PHE A 152 3.43 -20.31 13.83
CA PHE A 152 2.02 -20.29 13.50
C PHE A 152 1.25 -21.22 14.41
N ALA A 153 0.14 -20.72 14.93
CA ALA A 153 -0.87 -21.50 15.63
C ALA A 153 -2.25 -21.10 15.11
N LEU A 154 -3.13 -22.09 14.95
CA LEU A 154 -4.53 -21.83 14.60
C LEU A 154 -5.18 -20.99 15.72
N ASP A 155 -5.80 -19.87 15.35
CA ASP A 155 -6.26 -18.89 16.34
C ASP A 155 -7.42 -19.41 17.21
N SER A 156 -7.50 -18.83 18.40
CA SER A 156 -8.55 -19.13 19.36
C SER A 156 -9.96 -18.87 18.83
N SER A 157 -10.17 -17.89 17.96
CA SER A 157 -11.49 -17.61 17.35
C SER A 157 -12.01 -18.79 16.52
N LEU A 158 -11.10 -19.50 15.83
CA LEU A 158 -11.40 -20.68 15.01
C LEU A 158 -11.56 -21.94 15.87
N THR A 159 -10.63 -22.16 16.81
CA THR A 159 -10.70 -23.33 17.70
C THR A 159 -11.89 -23.27 18.65
N ASN A 160 -12.29 -22.08 19.11
CA ASN A 160 -13.52 -21.89 19.88
C ASN A 160 -14.79 -22.14 19.05
N ALA A 161 -14.72 -22.00 17.73
CA ALA A 161 -15.81 -22.36 16.80
C ALA A 161 -15.85 -23.87 16.49
N GLY A 162 -14.88 -24.65 16.98
CA GLY A 162 -14.81 -26.10 16.79
C GLY A 162 -13.79 -26.56 15.76
N TYR A 163 -13.16 -25.64 15.04
CA TYR A 163 -12.18 -25.96 14.00
C TYR A 163 -10.83 -26.35 14.62
N THR A 164 -10.40 -27.59 14.43
CA THR A 164 -9.18 -28.12 15.05
C THR A 164 -7.97 -27.99 14.12
N GLU A 165 -6.78 -27.99 14.72
CA GLU A 165 -5.53 -28.00 13.94
C GLU A 165 -5.39 -29.26 13.05
N ALA A 166 -5.97 -30.39 13.48
CA ALA A 166 -5.99 -31.61 12.68
C ALA A 166 -6.88 -31.47 11.44
N GLU A 167 -8.04 -30.82 11.57
CA GLU A 167 -8.91 -30.48 10.42
C GLU A 167 -8.22 -29.46 9.52
N PHE A 168 -7.58 -28.44 10.08
CA PHE A 168 -6.79 -27.46 9.31
C PHE A 168 -5.71 -28.12 8.45
N LYS A 169 -4.93 -29.04 9.01
CA LYS A 169 -3.92 -29.81 8.26
C LYS A 169 -4.55 -30.72 7.18
N ALA A 170 -5.73 -31.29 7.45
CA ALA A 170 -6.47 -32.10 6.49
C ALA A 170 -7.04 -31.26 5.33
N ASP A 171 -7.51 -30.05 5.61
CA ASP A 171 -8.01 -29.11 4.61
C ASP A 171 -6.89 -28.64 3.69
N ILE A 172 -5.72 -28.29 4.23
CA ILE A 172 -4.54 -27.98 3.42
C ILE A 172 -4.23 -29.14 2.47
N THR A 173 -4.24 -30.37 2.97
CA THR A 173 -3.99 -31.56 2.15
C THR A 173 -5.02 -31.71 1.04
N THR A 174 -6.30 -31.47 1.34
CA THR A 174 -7.41 -31.57 0.39
C THR A 174 -7.33 -30.50 -0.70
N ILE A 175 -7.06 -29.25 -0.32
CA ILE A 175 -6.93 -28.11 -1.26
C ILE A 175 -5.75 -28.35 -2.20
N LYS A 176 -4.62 -28.82 -1.68
CA LYS A 176 -3.46 -29.18 -2.51
C LYS A 176 -3.74 -30.30 -3.47
N ALA A 177 -4.55 -31.28 -3.07
CA ALA A 177 -4.98 -32.36 -3.98
C ALA A 177 -5.89 -31.86 -5.12
N GLN A 178 -6.47 -30.66 -5.00
CA GLN A 178 -7.21 -29.98 -6.07
C GLN A 178 -6.31 -29.20 -7.03
N GLY A 179 -4.99 -29.17 -6.81
CA GLY A 179 -4.03 -28.41 -7.62
C GLY A 179 -3.87 -26.95 -7.21
N ARG A 180 -4.39 -26.57 -6.05
CA ARG A 180 -4.32 -25.22 -5.49
C ARG A 180 -3.21 -25.12 -4.45
N ASP A 181 -2.68 -23.92 -4.24
CA ASP A 181 -1.62 -23.69 -3.26
C ASP A 181 -2.18 -23.09 -1.96
N VAL A 182 -1.69 -23.59 -0.82
CA VAL A 182 -1.88 -22.93 0.48
C VAL A 182 -0.51 -22.49 0.99
N ILE A 183 -0.32 -21.19 1.16
CA ILE A 183 0.94 -20.60 1.61
C ILE A 183 0.76 -19.90 2.96
N ILE A 184 1.83 -19.80 3.73
CA ILE A 184 1.83 -19.02 4.98
C ILE A 184 2.28 -17.60 4.69
N SER A 185 1.47 -16.60 5.07
CA SER A 185 1.87 -15.20 4.95
C SER A 185 2.57 -14.70 6.21
N VAL A 186 3.62 -13.91 6.02
CA VAL A 186 4.39 -13.30 7.10
C VAL A 186 4.33 -11.79 6.99
N GLY A 187 3.74 -11.17 8.01
CA GLY A 187 3.62 -9.71 8.09
C GLY A 187 2.24 -9.28 8.54
N GLY A 188 1.61 -8.41 7.75
CA GLY A 188 0.39 -7.70 8.12
C GLY A 188 0.61 -6.66 9.24
N GLU A 189 -0.46 -5.95 9.62
CA GLU A 189 -0.43 -4.82 10.57
C GLU A 189 0.26 -5.14 11.91
N ARG A 190 0.31 -6.42 12.31
CA ARG A 190 0.88 -6.87 13.59
C ARG A 190 2.20 -7.65 13.44
N GLY A 191 2.65 -7.96 12.23
CA GLY A 191 3.85 -8.74 11.97
C GLY A 191 5.12 -7.90 12.18
N THR A 192 5.87 -8.17 13.25
CA THR A 192 7.10 -7.42 13.57
C THR A 192 8.41 -8.15 13.22
N VAL A 193 8.32 -9.13 12.31
CA VAL A 193 9.45 -9.97 11.94
C VAL A 193 10.53 -9.14 11.25
N THR A 194 11.75 -9.17 11.81
CA THR A 194 12.90 -8.46 11.25
C THR A 194 13.92 -9.43 10.70
N VAL A 195 14.16 -9.36 9.38
CA VAL A 195 15.20 -10.14 8.67
C VAL A 195 16.24 -9.17 8.11
N ASN A 196 17.36 -9.01 8.81
CA ASN A 196 18.33 -7.94 8.54
C ASN A 196 19.80 -8.37 8.61
N ASN A 197 20.09 -9.64 8.89
CA ASN A 197 21.44 -10.20 8.86
C ASN A 197 21.40 -11.72 8.61
N ALA A 198 22.56 -12.36 8.46
CA ALA A 198 22.66 -13.79 8.17
C ALA A 198 22.00 -14.68 9.23
N THR A 199 22.04 -14.30 10.51
CA THR A 199 21.44 -15.07 11.61
C THR A 199 19.91 -15.00 11.54
N THR A 200 19.35 -13.80 11.36
CA THR A 200 17.89 -13.63 11.24
C THR A 200 17.35 -14.24 9.95
N ALA A 201 18.12 -14.20 8.85
CA ALA A 201 17.79 -14.89 7.62
C ALA A 201 17.74 -16.42 7.78
N ALA A 202 18.71 -17.01 8.49
CA ALA A 202 18.72 -18.44 8.77
C ALA A 202 17.57 -18.87 9.69
N ALA A 203 17.26 -18.07 10.72
CA ALA A 203 16.13 -18.32 11.61
C ALA A 203 14.78 -18.25 10.86
N PHE A 204 14.62 -17.26 9.98
CA PHE A 204 13.46 -17.12 9.11
C PHE A 204 13.29 -18.33 8.19
N ALA A 205 14.33 -18.65 7.42
CA ALA A 205 14.27 -19.77 6.48
C ALA A 205 13.96 -21.10 7.19
N SER A 206 14.61 -21.36 8.34
CA SER A 206 14.40 -22.60 9.09
C SER A 206 12.99 -22.68 9.68
N SER A 207 12.41 -21.57 10.15
CA SER A 207 11.06 -21.57 10.70
C SER A 207 10.01 -21.77 9.61
N ILE A 208 10.13 -21.08 8.47
CA ILE A 208 9.24 -21.29 7.32
C ILE A 208 9.29 -22.73 6.83
N VAL A 209 10.49 -23.31 6.66
CA VAL A 209 10.62 -24.73 6.28
C VAL A 209 9.98 -25.65 7.32
N GLY A 210 10.10 -25.31 8.61
CA GLY A 210 9.42 -25.99 9.71
C GLY A 210 7.89 -25.98 9.56
N LEU A 211 7.31 -24.79 9.37
CA LEU A 211 5.86 -24.64 9.17
C LEU A 211 5.37 -25.36 7.91
N MET A 212 6.12 -25.31 6.82
CA MET A 212 5.81 -26.07 5.60
C MET A 212 5.83 -27.59 5.84
N ASN A 213 6.74 -28.10 6.68
CA ASN A 213 6.78 -29.52 7.04
C ASN A 213 5.62 -29.92 7.96
N GLU A 214 5.27 -29.05 8.91
CA GLU A 214 4.29 -29.34 9.93
C GLU A 214 2.85 -29.25 9.41
N TYR A 215 2.53 -28.19 8.68
CA TYR A 215 1.19 -27.90 8.21
C TYR A 215 0.96 -28.34 6.76
N GLY A 216 2.05 -28.53 6.00
CA GLY A 216 1.96 -28.91 4.59
C GLY A 216 1.81 -27.72 3.65
N PHE A 217 2.11 -26.49 4.05
CA PHE A 217 2.10 -25.31 3.17
C PHE A 217 2.97 -25.50 1.91
N ASN A 218 2.50 -24.98 0.77
CA ASN A 218 3.19 -24.97 -0.52
C ASN A 218 4.35 -23.97 -0.54
N GLY A 219 4.31 -22.95 0.31
CA GLY A 219 5.36 -21.94 0.37
C GLY A 219 4.99 -20.77 1.28
N VAL A 220 5.48 -19.57 0.94
CA VAL A 220 5.43 -18.39 1.81
C VAL A 220 5.09 -17.13 1.01
N ASP A 221 4.31 -16.26 1.65
CA ASP A 221 4.03 -14.89 1.21
C ASP A 221 4.78 -13.88 2.10
N ILE A 222 5.36 -12.85 1.48
CA ILE A 222 6.09 -11.78 2.17
C ILE A 222 5.26 -10.49 2.15
N ASP A 223 4.71 -10.14 3.31
CA ASP A 223 3.80 -9.00 3.54
C ASP A 223 4.29 -8.11 4.70
N LEU A 224 5.61 -7.90 4.79
CA LEU A 224 6.24 -7.11 5.83
C LEU A 224 6.10 -5.61 5.55
N GLU A 225 5.24 -4.92 6.32
CA GLU A 225 4.91 -3.50 6.13
C GLU A 225 5.80 -2.52 6.92
N HIS A 226 6.77 -3.02 7.69
CA HIS A 226 7.67 -2.21 8.53
C HIS A 226 9.08 -2.06 7.94
N GLY A 227 9.20 -2.28 6.63
CA GLY A 227 10.46 -2.23 5.89
C GLY A 227 11.17 -3.58 5.82
N ILE A 228 11.79 -3.85 4.68
CA ILE A 228 12.50 -5.08 4.38
C ILE A 228 13.97 -4.80 4.05
N ASN A 229 14.86 -5.71 4.44
CA ASN A 229 16.25 -5.69 3.97
C ASN A 229 16.40 -6.74 2.86
N PRO A 230 16.57 -6.31 1.58
CA PRO A 230 16.50 -7.23 0.44
C PRO A 230 17.59 -8.30 0.49
N GLY A 231 18.82 -7.99 0.88
CA GLY A 231 19.93 -8.97 0.87
C GLY A 231 19.73 -10.15 1.85
N PRO A 232 19.50 -9.90 3.15
CA PRO A 232 19.17 -10.94 4.12
C PRO A 232 17.89 -11.69 3.78
N MET A 233 16.83 -11.01 3.30
CA MET A 233 15.61 -11.70 2.91
C MET A 233 15.83 -12.60 1.69
N GLU A 234 16.54 -12.13 0.66
CA GLU A 234 16.96 -12.94 -0.48
C GLU A 234 17.70 -14.20 0.00
N THR A 235 18.66 -14.04 0.91
CA THR A 235 19.40 -15.18 1.50
C THR A 235 18.46 -16.20 2.15
N ALA A 236 17.44 -15.73 2.86
CA ALA A 236 16.44 -16.58 3.50
C ALA A 236 15.59 -17.32 2.47
N LEU A 237 15.06 -16.62 1.47
CA LEU A 237 14.22 -17.19 0.40
C LEU A 237 14.99 -18.20 -0.46
N ARG A 238 16.26 -17.92 -0.76
CA ARG A 238 17.14 -18.88 -1.45
C ARG A 238 17.38 -20.13 -0.62
N SER A 239 17.50 -20.00 0.70
CA SER A 239 17.63 -21.14 1.61
C SER A 239 16.35 -21.98 1.68
N ILE A 240 15.18 -21.34 1.64
CA ILE A 240 13.88 -22.02 1.52
C ILE A 240 13.81 -22.75 0.17
N SER A 241 14.12 -22.07 -0.94
CA SER A 241 14.12 -22.66 -2.30
C SER A 241 15.01 -23.91 -2.40
N ALA A 242 16.21 -23.86 -1.81
CA ALA A 242 17.11 -25.01 -1.78
C ALA A 242 16.56 -26.20 -0.97
N SER A 243 15.79 -25.92 0.08
CA SER A 243 15.19 -26.94 0.95
C SER A 243 13.85 -27.46 0.42
N LYS A 244 13.13 -26.62 -0.33
CA LYS A 244 11.79 -26.83 -0.87
C LYS A 244 11.76 -26.36 -2.33
N PRO A 245 12.39 -27.11 -3.26
CA PRO A 245 12.40 -26.72 -4.67
C PRO A 245 10.98 -26.60 -5.22
N GLY A 246 10.70 -25.51 -5.94
CA GLY A 246 9.38 -25.23 -6.50
C GLY A 246 8.32 -24.78 -5.48
N PHE A 247 8.74 -24.35 -4.28
CA PHE A 247 7.79 -23.72 -3.36
C PHE A 247 7.16 -22.47 -3.97
N THR A 248 5.91 -22.21 -3.59
CA THR A 248 5.17 -21.03 -4.03
C THR A 248 5.66 -19.81 -3.24
N TYR A 249 6.14 -18.80 -3.94
CA TYR A 249 6.68 -17.59 -3.33
C TYR A 249 5.94 -16.36 -3.85
N THR A 250 5.18 -15.70 -2.97
CA THR A 250 4.49 -14.46 -3.30
C THR A 250 4.99 -13.29 -2.46
N MET A 251 4.69 -12.08 -2.91
CA MET A 251 4.96 -10.85 -2.18
C MET A 251 3.73 -9.95 -2.25
N ALA A 252 3.43 -9.22 -1.18
CA ALA A 252 2.39 -8.19 -1.16
C ALA A 252 2.93 -6.83 -0.71
N PRO A 253 3.85 -6.22 -1.48
CA PRO A 253 4.36 -4.88 -1.14
C PRO A 253 3.24 -3.85 -1.11
N GLN A 254 3.39 -2.83 -0.28
CA GLN A 254 2.64 -1.59 -0.47
C GLN A 254 3.16 -0.87 -1.70
N THR A 255 2.33 -0.03 -2.32
CA THR A 255 2.74 0.79 -3.48
C THR A 255 4.06 1.56 -3.28
N ILE A 256 4.31 2.10 -2.08
CA ILE A 256 5.54 2.84 -1.76
C ILE A 256 6.81 1.98 -1.91
N ASP A 257 6.71 0.68 -1.72
CA ASP A 257 7.85 -0.23 -1.75
C ASP A 257 8.29 -0.60 -3.18
N PHE A 258 7.48 -0.22 -4.18
CA PHE A 258 7.70 -0.53 -5.60
C PHE A 258 7.61 0.69 -6.53
N GLN A 259 7.63 1.93 -6.01
CA GLN A 259 7.63 3.15 -6.84
C GLN A 259 8.88 3.32 -7.72
N SER A 260 9.94 2.56 -7.49
CA SER A 260 11.12 2.50 -8.36
C SER A 260 11.85 1.17 -8.19
N ALA A 261 12.71 0.83 -9.16
CA ALA A 261 13.59 -0.33 -9.06
C ALA A 261 14.59 -0.26 -7.88
N GLN A 262 14.70 0.88 -7.19
CA GLN A 262 15.51 1.04 -5.99
C GLN A 262 14.72 0.80 -4.69
N GLY A 263 13.40 0.59 -4.79
CA GLY A 263 12.57 0.18 -3.65
C GLY A 263 13.04 -1.16 -3.10
N SER A 264 12.95 -1.34 -1.78
CA SER A 264 13.47 -2.52 -1.10
C SER A 264 12.75 -3.81 -1.54
N TYR A 265 11.43 -3.77 -1.73
CA TYR A 265 10.68 -4.87 -2.32
C TYR A 265 10.97 -5.05 -3.81
N ALA A 266 11.13 -3.96 -4.56
CA ALA A 266 11.49 -4.03 -5.98
C ALA A 266 12.83 -4.74 -6.19
N GLN A 267 13.86 -4.37 -5.42
CA GLN A 267 15.15 -5.05 -5.44
C GLN A 267 15.03 -6.52 -5.08
N LEU A 268 14.25 -6.86 -4.05
CA LEU A 268 14.04 -8.25 -3.65
C LEU A 268 13.37 -9.06 -4.77
N ALA A 269 12.28 -8.54 -5.36
CA ALA A 269 11.56 -9.18 -6.45
C ALA A 269 12.47 -9.41 -7.68
N ILE A 270 13.26 -8.40 -8.07
CA ILE A 270 14.21 -8.51 -9.19
C ILE A 270 15.30 -9.55 -8.88
N ASN A 271 15.88 -9.51 -7.68
CA ASN A 271 16.95 -10.44 -7.28
C ASN A 271 16.48 -11.89 -7.14
N THR A 272 15.18 -12.10 -6.91
CA THR A 272 14.57 -13.42 -6.71
C THR A 272 13.66 -13.84 -7.85
N LYS A 273 13.72 -13.14 -8.99
CA LYS A 273 12.82 -13.34 -10.13
C LYS A 273 12.69 -14.80 -10.57
N ASP A 274 13.77 -15.58 -10.53
CA ASP A 274 13.78 -16.99 -10.95
C ASP A 274 13.06 -17.95 -9.99
N ILE A 275 12.76 -17.53 -8.76
CA ILE A 275 12.01 -18.32 -7.76
C ILE A 275 10.68 -17.67 -7.34
N LEU A 276 10.41 -16.45 -7.81
CA LEU A 276 9.22 -15.67 -7.51
C LEU A 276 8.03 -16.17 -8.33
N THR A 277 6.92 -16.48 -7.66
CA THR A 277 5.65 -16.83 -8.31
C THR A 277 4.96 -15.56 -8.80
N ILE A 278 4.60 -14.64 -7.89
CA ILE A 278 3.86 -13.41 -8.23
C ILE A 278 4.03 -12.32 -7.17
N VAL A 279 4.12 -11.06 -7.62
CA VAL A 279 4.01 -9.87 -6.78
C VAL A 279 2.57 -9.37 -6.84
N ASN A 280 1.85 -9.55 -5.75
CA ASN A 280 0.50 -9.08 -5.55
C ASN A 280 0.53 -7.73 -4.82
N MET A 281 1.04 -6.69 -5.49
CA MET A 281 1.15 -5.36 -4.86
C MET A 281 -0.21 -4.87 -4.35
N GLN A 282 -0.23 -4.23 -3.19
CA GLN A 282 -1.44 -3.71 -2.56
C GLN A 282 -1.81 -2.35 -3.16
N TYR A 283 -2.79 -2.30 -4.07
CA TYR A 283 -3.25 -1.07 -4.75
C TYR A 283 -4.29 -0.30 -3.92
N TYR A 284 -4.18 -0.34 -2.60
CA TYR A 284 -5.12 0.26 -1.66
C TYR A 284 -4.39 0.83 -0.44
N ASN A 285 -5.08 1.61 0.39
CA ASN A 285 -4.48 2.32 1.54
C ASN A 285 -3.20 3.13 1.21
N SER A 286 -3.08 3.61 -0.02
CA SER A 286 -1.84 4.16 -0.57
C SER A 286 -1.87 5.69 -0.71
N GLY A 287 -3.03 6.22 -1.13
CA GLY A 287 -3.12 7.60 -1.64
C GLY A 287 -2.87 7.66 -3.15
N SER A 288 -2.23 8.74 -3.61
CA SER A 288 -1.83 8.87 -5.03
C SER A 288 -0.37 8.50 -5.22
N MET A 289 -0.04 7.92 -6.37
CA MET A 289 1.29 7.45 -6.71
C MET A 289 1.64 7.84 -8.14
N LEU A 290 2.94 7.89 -8.45
CA LEU A 290 3.38 8.08 -9.83
C LEU A 290 3.21 6.78 -10.61
N GLY A 291 2.69 6.84 -11.83
CA GLY A 291 2.79 5.75 -12.79
C GLY A 291 4.16 5.71 -13.46
N CYS A 292 4.36 4.70 -14.31
CA CYS A 292 5.62 4.51 -15.04
C CYS A 292 5.93 5.62 -16.08
N ASP A 293 4.97 6.51 -16.35
CA ASP A 293 5.10 7.69 -17.20
C ASP A 293 5.36 8.99 -16.40
N GLY A 294 5.48 8.87 -15.08
CA GLY A 294 5.70 9.99 -14.17
C GLY A 294 4.46 10.84 -13.89
N GLN A 295 3.26 10.45 -14.35
CA GLN A 295 2.01 11.11 -13.99
C GLN A 295 1.47 10.60 -12.65
N VAL A 296 0.70 11.44 -11.96
CA VAL A 296 0.09 11.08 -10.67
C VAL A 296 -1.26 10.42 -10.91
N TYR A 297 -1.44 9.24 -10.35
CA TYR A 297 -2.70 8.49 -10.35
C TYR A 297 -3.20 8.32 -8.92
N ALA A 298 -4.52 8.38 -8.72
CA ALA A 298 -5.15 8.18 -7.43
C ALA A 298 -5.72 6.76 -7.32
N GLN A 299 -5.54 6.10 -6.17
CA GLN A 299 -6.15 4.79 -5.91
C GLN A 299 -7.67 4.77 -6.15
N GLY A 300 -8.21 3.60 -6.48
CA GLY A 300 -9.63 3.44 -6.81
C GLY A 300 -9.96 3.72 -8.29
N ASP A 301 -8.95 3.89 -9.12
CA ASP A 301 -9.07 4.15 -10.56
C ASP A 301 -8.27 3.14 -11.40
N ILE A 302 -8.72 2.86 -12.62
CA ILE A 302 -8.04 1.91 -13.52
C ILE A 302 -6.61 2.36 -13.85
N ASP A 303 -6.39 3.66 -14.02
CA ASP A 303 -5.08 4.20 -14.39
C ASP A 303 -4.07 4.05 -13.25
N PHE A 304 -4.53 4.04 -12.00
CA PHE A 304 -3.71 3.69 -10.85
C PHE A 304 -3.25 2.24 -10.90
N LEU A 305 -4.14 1.31 -11.26
CA LEU A 305 -3.79 -0.11 -11.38
C LEU A 305 -2.78 -0.32 -12.50
N THR A 306 -3.08 0.19 -13.69
CA THR A 306 -2.27 -0.04 -14.89
C THR A 306 -0.96 0.75 -14.88
N GLY A 307 -1.00 2.00 -14.42
CA GLY A 307 0.17 2.89 -14.35
C GLY A 307 1.23 2.40 -13.37
N LEU A 308 0.81 1.85 -12.23
CA LEU A 308 1.73 1.29 -11.23
C LEU A 308 2.16 -0.16 -11.58
N ALA A 309 1.28 -0.99 -12.15
CA ALA A 309 1.69 -2.29 -12.71
C ALA A 309 2.76 -2.13 -13.79
N CYS A 310 2.68 -1.07 -14.60
CA CYS A 310 3.69 -0.74 -15.59
C CYS A 310 5.09 -0.51 -14.98
N ILE A 311 5.20 -0.03 -13.73
CA ILE A 311 6.50 0.14 -13.06
C ILE A 311 7.15 -1.23 -12.85
N GLN A 312 6.39 -2.21 -12.36
CA GLN A 312 6.85 -3.58 -12.13
C GLN A 312 7.29 -4.24 -13.44
N LEU A 313 6.50 -4.07 -14.49
CA LEU A 313 6.78 -4.60 -15.83
C LEU A 313 8.05 -3.97 -16.44
N LYS A 314 8.22 -2.65 -16.32
CA LYS A 314 9.42 -1.95 -16.79
C LYS A 314 10.66 -2.22 -15.93
N ALA A 315 10.48 -2.60 -14.67
CA ALA A 315 11.56 -3.08 -13.81
C ALA A 315 12.05 -4.49 -14.22
N GLY A 316 11.39 -5.13 -15.18
CA GLY A 316 11.83 -6.38 -15.78
C GLY A 316 11.20 -7.63 -15.16
N LEU A 317 10.14 -7.51 -14.36
CA LEU A 317 9.34 -8.67 -13.97
C LEU A 317 8.64 -9.27 -15.20
N ASP A 318 8.47 -10.60 -15.20
CA ASP A 318 7.65 -11.24 -16.22
C ASP A 318 6.18 -10.82 -16.00
N PRO A 319 5.36 -10.60 -17.05
CA PRO A 319 3.93 -10.37 -16.88
C PRO A 319 3.26 -11.37 -15.93
N SER A 320 3.66 -12.64 -15.97
CA SER A 320 3.08 -13.68 -15.10
C SER A 320 3.39 -13.49 -13.61
N GLN A 321 4.36 -12.62 -13.29
CA GLN A 321 4.79 -12.31 -11.93
C GLN A 321 4.18 -11.00 -11.40
N VAL A 322 3.27 -10.37 -12.15
CA VAL A 322 2.60 -9.13 -11.74
C VAL A 322 1.13 -9.41 -11.48
N GLY A 323 0.69 -9.23 -10.24
CA GLY A 323 -0.69 -9.38 -9.80
C GLY A 323 -1.27 -8.07 -9.24
N LEU A 324 -2.58 -7.89 -9.40
CA LEU A 324 -3.30 -6.71 -8.91
C LEU A 324 -3.99 -7.00 -7.57
N GLY A 325 -3.44 -6.51 -6.45
CA GLY A 325 -3.98 -6.69 -5.10
C GLY A 325 -5.00 -5.63 -4.70
N LEU A 326 -6.25 -6.03 -4.45
CA LEU A 326 -7.39 -5.14 -4.21
C LEU A 326 -8.24 -5.55 -2.99
N PRO A 327 -8.94 -4.61 -2.33
CA PRO A 327 -9.91 -4.93 -1.29
C PRO A 327 -11.12 -5.68 -1.88
N ALA A 328 -11.54 -6.78 -1.27
CA ALA A 328 -12.68 -7.60 -1.73
C ALA A 328 -14.00 -6.82 -1.67
N VAL A 329 -14.15 -6.00 -0.62
CA VAL A 329 -15.30 -5.14 -0.35
C VAL A 329 -14.82 -3.79 0.19
N PRO A 330 -15.66 -2.73 0.17
CA PRO A 330 -15.24 -1.42 0.66
C PRO A 330 -14.76 -1.39 2.12
N SER A 331 -15.27 -2.27 2.98
CA SER A 331 -14.87 -2.35 4.40
C SER A 331 -13.55 -3.10 4.63
N ALA A 332 -13.00 -3.75 3.61
CA ALA A 332 -11.77 -4.53 3.76
C ALA A 332 -10.51 -3.63 3.84
N ALA A 333 -10.61 -2.37 3.43
CA ALA A 333 -9.53 -1.40 3.49
C ALA A 333 -10.08 0.00 3.84
N GLY A 334 -9.23 0.90 4.32
CA GLY A 334 -9.62 2.28 4.58
C GLY A 334 -9.90 3.07 3.29
N SER A 335 -9.33 2.64 2.15
CA SER A 335 -9.49 3.28 0.85
C SER A 335 -8.97 2.39 -0.29
N GLY A 336 -9.28 2.72 -1.54
CA GLY A 336 -8.73 2.02 -2.73
C GLY A 336 -9.57 0.84 -3.27
N TYR A 337 -10.76 0.60 -2.70
CA TYR A 337 -11.71 -0.35 -3.29
C TYR A 337 -12.12 0.07 -4.70
N VAL A 338 -12.19 -0.91 -5.61
CA VAL A 338 -12.73 -0.76 -6.97
C VAL A 338 -13.83 -1.81 -7.21
N ASN A 339 -14.70 -1.57 -8.18
CA ASN A 339 -15.59 -2.64 -8.64
C ASN A 339 -14.74 -3.78 -9.24
N PRO A 340 -14.96 -5.06 -8.88
CA PRO A 340 -14.18 -6.18 -9.42
C PRO A 340 -14.07 -6.24 -10.95
N THR A 341 -15.07 -5.76 -11.70
CA THR A 341 -14.98 -5.67 -13.17
C THR A 341 -13.84 -4.76 -13.65
N MET A 342 -13.48 -3.74 -12.88
CA MET A 342 -12.34 -2.86 -13.18
C MET A 342 -11.00 -3.58 -13.10
N VAL A 343 -10.89 -4.62 -12.26
CA VAL A 343 -9.68 -5.46 -12.19
C VAL A 343 -9.48 -6.20 -13.51
N ASN A 344 -10.54 -6.77 -14.06
CA ASN A 344 -10.51 -7.42 -15.39
C ASN A 344 -10.20 -6.40 -16.50
N ASP A 345 -10.74 -5.20 -16.41
CA ASP A 345 -10.45 -4.13 -17.37
C ASP A 345 -8.97 -3.70 -17.30
N ALA A 346 -8.39 -3.60 -16.11
CA ALA A 346 -6.98 -3.30 -15.91
C ALA A 346 -6.07 -4.41 -16.48
N ILE A 347 -6.38 -5.68 -16.19
CA ILE A 347 -5.66 -6.83 -16.77
C ILE A 347 -5.74 -6.78 -18.30
N ARG A 348 -6.94 -6.63 -18.87
CA ARG A 348 -7.13 -6.50 -20.33
C ARG A 348 -6.35 -5.32 -20.91
N CYS A 349 -6.34 -4.18 -20.23
CA CYS A 349 -5.56 -3.02 -20.64
C CYS A 349 -4.06 -3.33 -20.69
N LEU A 350 -3.51 -3.97 -19.65
CA LEU A 350 -2.10 -4.37 -19.62
C LEU A 350 -1.78 -5.39 -20.71
N GLU A 351 -2.61 -6.41 -20.89
CA GLU A 351 -2.37 -7.51 -21.82
C GLU A 351 -2.54 -7.14 -23.29
N THR A 352 -3.49 -6.25 -23.59
CA THR A 352 -3.94 -6.01 -24.97
C THR A 352 -4.00 -4.55 -25.37
N ARG A 353 -3.81 -3.62 -24.42
CA ARG A 353 -3.98 -2.16 -24.59
C ARG A 353 -5.41 -1.75 -24.93
N GLN A 354 -6.40 -2.58 -24.58
CA GLN A 354 -7.83 -2.32 -24.79
C GLN A 354 -8.55 -2.10 -23.46
N GLY A 355 -9.58 -1.25 -23.45
CA GLY A 355 -10.36 -0.99 -22.23
C GLY A 355 -9.59 -0.22 -21.16
N CYS A 356 -8.52 0.49 -21.54
CA CYS A 356 -7.73 1.34 -20.67
C CYS A 356 -8.48 2.64 -20.30
N GLY A 357 -8.03 3.32 -19.25
CA GLY A 357 -8.38 4.71 -18.95
C GLY A 357 -7.54 5.70 -19.76
N ASP A 358 -7.15 6.82 -19.15
CA ASP A 358 -6.28 7.80 -19.80
C ASP A 358 -4.84 7.28 -19.93
N PHE A 359 -4.41 6.43 -18.99
CA PHE A 359 -3.15 5.71 -19.11
C PHE A 359 -3.30 4.51 -20.04
N VAL A 360 -2.45 4.46 -21.07
CA VAL A 360 -2.31 3.29 -21.94
C VAL A 360 -0.85 2.85 -21.92
N PRO A 361 -0.53 1.59 -21.56
CA PRO A 361 0.85 1.13 -21.59
C PRO A 361 1.43 1.25 -23.00
N ASP A 362 2.73 1.56 -23.08
CA ASP A 362 3.47 1.78 -24.32
C ASP A 362 3.52 0.52 -25.21
N GLN A 363 3.39 -0.64 -24.60
CA GLN A 363 3.27 -1.95 -25.24
C GLN A 363 2.26 -2.85 -24.52
N ALA A 364 1.93 -3.97 -25.16
CA ALA A 364 1.10 -5.02 -24.57
C ALA A 364 1.98 -5.99 -23.76
N TYR A 365 1.48 -6.41 -22.59
CA TYR A 365 2.14 -7.33 -21.66
C TYR A 365 1.28 -8.58 -21.48
N PRO A 366 1.21 -9.48 -22.47
CA PRO A 366 0.37 -10.66 -22.38
C PRO A 366 0.79 -11.62 -21.25
N GLY A 367 -0.19 -12.26 -20.61
CA GLY A 367 0.04 -13.22 -19.54
C GLY A 367 0.25 -12.54 -18.20
N ILE A 368 -0.51 -11.49 -17.90
CA ILE A 368 -0.50 -10.87 -16.56
C ILE A 368 -0.88 -11.94 -15.53
N GLY A 369 -0.14 -11.99 -14.42
CA GLY A 369 -0.22 -13.08 -13.45
C GLY A 369 -1.59 -13.26 -12.79
N GLY A 370 -2.40 -12.19 -12.73
CA GLY A 370 -3.77 -12.23 -12.26
C GLY A 370 -4.07 -11.18 -11.20
N ALA A 371 -4.77 -11.58 -10.14
CA ALA A 371 -5.22 -10.68 -9.09
C ALA A 371 -5.06 -11.28 -7.70
N MET A 372 -5.11 -10.40 -6.70
CA MET A 372 -5.13 -10.76 -5.31
C MET A 372 -6.22 -9.99 -4.59
N THR A 373 -6.79 -10.59 -3.54
CA THR A 373 -7.68 -9.84 -2.66
C THR A 373 -7.40 -10.00 -1.17
N TRP A 374 -7.43 -8.85 -0.49
CA TRP A 374 -7.71 -8.76 0.93
C TRP A 374 -9.24 -8.57 1.10
N SER A 375 -10.00 -9.59 1.47
CA SER A 375 -9.60 -10.96 1.80
C SER A 375 -10.72 -11.94 1.47
N ILE A 376 -10.47 -13.25 1.56
CA ILE A 376 -11.48 -14.29 1.33
C ILE A 376 -12.64 -14.15 2.33
N ASN A 377 -12.33 -13.90 3.60
CA ASN A 377 -13.34 -13.68 4.64
C ASN A 377 -14.20 -12.45 4.33
N TRP A 378 -13.57 -11.35 3.90
CA TRP A 378 -14.30 -10.16 3.49
C TRP A 378 -15.15 -10.38 2.23
N ASP A 379 -14.66 -11.13 1.24
CA ASP A 379 -15.42 -11.46 0.04
C ASP A 379 -16.65 -12.33 0.36
N ALA A 380 -16.51 -13.26 1.32
CA ALA A 380 -17.63 -14.08 1.79
C ALA A 380 -18.79 -13.23 2.34
N THR A 381 -18.51 -12.08 2.97
CA THR A 381 -19.56 -11.15 3.44
C THR A 381 -20.43 -10.59 2.31
N ASN A 382 -19.94 -10.67 1.07
CA ASN A 382 -20.62 -10.22 -0.14
C ASN A 382 -20.80 -11.36 -1.17
N ASN A 383 -20.97 -12.60 -0.69
CA ASN A 383 -21.23 -13.79 -1.52
C ASN A 383 -20.15 -14.03 -2.59
N TYR A 384 -18.89 -13.80 -2.23
CA TYR A 384 -17.73 -14.02 -3.11
C TYR A 384 -17.81 -13.23 -4.43
N HIS A 385 -18.36 -12.02 -4.40
CA HIS A 385 -18.53 -11.20 -5.59
C HIS A 385 -17.19 -10.90 -6.29
N PHE A 386 -16.11 -10.69 -5.54
CA PHE A 386 -14.79 -10.49 -6.12
C PHE A 386 -14.34 -11.75 -6.87
N ALA A 387 -14.30 -12.90 -6.20
CA ALA A 387 -13.85 -14.15 -6.81
C ALA A 387 -14.76 -14.68 -7.94
N ASN A 388 -16.05 -14.37 -7.90
CA ASN A 388 -16.99 -14.71 -8.97
C ASN A 388 -16.88 -13.78 -10.20
N THR A 389 -16.16 -12.66 -10.08
CA THR A 389 -16.01 -11.67 -11.14
C THR A 389 -14.60 -11.66 -11.71
N VAL A 390 -13.58 -11.75 -10.87
CA VAL A 390 -12.17 -11.63 -11.27
C VAL A 390 -11.64 -12.99 -11.72
N GLY A 391 -11.18 -13.08 -12.97
CA GLY A 391 -10.73 -14.31 -13.62
C GLY A 391 -10.60 -14.17 -15.12
#